data_AF-A0A955S448-F1
#
_entry.id   AF-A0A955S448-F1
#
_cell.length_a   1.000
_cell.length_b   1.000
_cell.length_c   1.000
_cell.angle_alpha   90.00
_cell.angle_beta   90.00
_cell.angle_gamma   90.00
#
_symmetry.space_group_name_H-M   'P 1'
#
loop_
_entity.id
_entity.type
_entity.pdbx_description
1 polymer ?
#
loop_
_entity_poly.entity_id
_entity_poly.type
_entity_poly.pdbx_seq_one_letter_code
_entity_poly.pdbx_strand_id
1 'polypeptide(L)'
;MTAAIPLLASLALGYLTLMTVLKGVNRLNGPLTLVLSAGLGIGLNAILTYYGFLLFGGFGRGMIAELTGGAVLVLVGINARTLAAQARGLKWRFNLWSIPAWVLWGLALYVIVFIAYRHPYGEWDAWALYNMKMKFLIGSGEHWKDIFTRLHWYTQPDYPLLLPFINVHQFALSQTAQAVVPLITGVVFSMLIVWLLFGALRQVAPAYVAFFASFLLLVNPFYVFQGTSQYADTVLAFYLLASVVCL
;
A
#
# COMPACT_ATOMS: atom_id res chain seq x y z
N MET A 1 15.91 9.71 6.87
CA MET A 1 14.56 10.05 6.38
C MET A 1 13.57 8.95 6.75
N THR A 2 12.31 9.28 7.02
CA THR A 2 11.32 8.38 7.64
C THR A 2 10.62 7.47 6.62
N ALA A 3 10.25 6.26 7.04
CA ALA A 3 9.41 5.32 6.27
C ALA A 3 8.05 5.90 5.84
N ALA A 4 7.63 7.03 6.42
CA ALA A 4 6.36 7.68 6.14
C ALA A 4 6.30 8.33 4.74
N ILE A 5 7.43 8.81 4.21
CA ILE A 5 7.46 9.56 2.93
C ILE A 5 6.84 8.78 1.77
N PRO A 6 7.26 7.53 1.45
CA PRO A 6 6.64 6.78 0.36
C PRO A 6 5.14 6.50 0.57
N LEU A 7 4.73 6.27 1.81
CA LEU A 7 3.31 6.02 2.13
C LEU A 7 2.46 7.28 1.97
N LEU A 8 2.97 8.45 2.38
CA LEU A 8 2.30 9.73 2.19
C LEU A 8 2.23 10.11 0.70
N ALA A 9 3.31 9.88 -0.06
CA ALA A 9 3.32 10.10 -1.50
C ALA A 9 2.31 9.18 -2.21
N SER A 10 2.25 7.90 -1.81
CA SER A 10 1.24 6.96 -2.31
C SER A 10 -0.17 7.41 -1.96
N LEU A 11 -0.42 7.78 -0.70
CA LEU A 11 -1.74 8.25 -0.28
C LEU A 11 -2.18 9.50 -1.06
N ALA A 12 -1.28 10.46 -1.27
CA ALA A 12 -1.57 11.65 -2.06
C ALA A 12 -1.90 11.30 -3.52
N LEU A 13 -1.07 10.47 -4.16
CA LEU A 13 -1.27 10.01 -5.53
C LEU A 13 -2.62 9.31 -5.71
N GLY A 14 -2.93 8.37 -4.82
CA GLY A 14 -4.18 7.62 -4.89
C GLY A 14 -5.40 8.47 -4.54
N TYR A 15 -5.31 9.38 -3.56
CA TYR A 15 -6.41 10.29 -3.21
C TYR A 15 -6.76 11.22 -4.37
N LEU A 16 -5.75 11.82 -5.01
CA LEU A 16 -5.97 12.69 -6.15
C LEU A 16 -6.49 11.94 -7.38
N THR A 17 -6.03 10.70 -7.59
CA THR A 17 -6.56 9.83 -8.65
C THR A 17 -8.02 9.50 -8.38
N LEU A 18 -8.34 9.06 -7.16
CA LEU A 18 -9.70 8.73 -6.75
C LEU A 18 -10.63 9.94 -6.86
N MET A 19 -10.18 11.13 -6.45
CA MET A 19 -10.89 12.39 -6.63
C MET A 19 -11.19 12.68 -8.10
N THR A 20 -10.27 12.34 -9.01
CA THR A 20 -10.43 12.55 -10.46
C THR A 20 -11.46 11.60 -11.05
N VAL A 21 -11.39 10.32 -10.66
CA VAL A 21 -12.26 9.26 -11.16
C VAL A 21 -13.68 9.40 -10.62
N LEU A 22 -13.84 9.75 -9.34
CA LEU A 22 -15.15 9.88 -8.69
C LEU A 22 -15.78 11.28 -8.82
N LYS A 23 -15.29 12.13 -9.73
CA LYS A 23 -15.91 13.44 -9.98
C LYS A 23 -17.37 13.25 -10.39
N GLY A 24 -18.29 13.70 -9.54
CA GLY A 24 -19.74 13.66 -9.81
C GLY A 24 -20.45 12.37 -9.36
N VAL A 25 -19.76 11.45 -8.68
CA VAL A 25 -20.35 10.21 -8.12
C VAL A 25 -20.66 10.39 -6.63
N ASN A 26 -21.57 9.57 -6.09
CA ASN A 26 -21.87 9.49 -4.66
C ASN A 26 -20.58 9.42 -3.83
N ARG A 27 -20.53 10.20 -2.74
CA ARG A 27 -19.33 10.28 -1.90
C ARG A 27 -19.17 9.01 -1.08
N LEU A 28 -18.03 8.34 -1.26
CA LEU A 28 -17.56 7.31 -0.35
C LEU A 28 -17.41 7.89 1.06
N ASN A 29 -17.59 7.05 2.08
CA ASN A 29 -17.29 7.47 3.45
C ASN A 29 -15.78 7.73 3.63
N GLY A 30 -15.42 8.50 4.66
CA GLY A 30 -14.03 8.89 4.92
C GLY A 30 -13.06 7.71 5.05
N PRO A 31 -13.34 6.69 5.89
CA PRO A 31 -12.48 5.51 6.02
C PRO A 31 -12.24 4.78 4.69
N LEU A 32 -13.30 4.55 3.92
CA LEU A 32 -13.21 3.87 2.63
C LEU A 32 -12.40 4.68 1.61
N THR A 33 -12.61 6.00 1.59
CA THR A 33 -11.82 6.93 0.76
C THR A 33 -10.34 6.83 1.09
N LEU A 34 -9.98 6.86 2.38
CA LEU A 34 -8.59 6.79 2.85
C LEU A 34 -7.92 5.48 2.41
N VAL A 35 -8.59 4.36 2.62
CA VAL A 35 -8.04 3.02 2.36
C VAL A 35 -7.89 2.74 0.86
N LEU A 36 -8.91 3.06 0.07
CA LEU A 36 -8.82 2.94 -1.39
C LEU A 36 -7.74 3.86 -1.96
N SER A 37 -7.61 5.09 -1.42
CA SER A 37 -6.54 6.01 -1.82
C SER A 37 -5.16 5.44 -1.50
N ALA A 38 -4.95 4.89 -0.31
CA ALA A 38 -3.67 4.30 0.06
C ALA A 38 -3.31 3.12 -0.85
N GLY A 39 -4.22 2.17 -1.05
CA GLY A 39 -3.99 1.00 -1.89
C GLY A 39 -3.77 1.35 -3.37
N LEU A 40 -4.66 2.17 -3.95
CA LEU A 40 -4.54 2.65 -5.33
C LEU A 40 -3.21 3.37 -5.55
N GLY A 41 -2.83 4.24 -4.62
CA GLY A 41 -1.57 4.96 -4.69
C GLY A 41 -0.33 4.07 -4.66
N ILE A 42 -0.32 3.06 -3.78
CA ILE A 42 0.77 2.07 -3.71
C ILE A 42 0.89 1.31 -5.02
N GLY A 43 -0.23 0.86 -5.60
CA GLY A 43 -0.25 0.18 -6.89
C GLY A 43 0.23 1.05 -8.05
N LEU A 44 -0.25 2.29 -8.13
CA LEU A 44 0.18 3.25 -9.15
C LEU A 44 1.67 3.56 -9.06
N ASN A 45 2.21 3.72 -7.85
CA ASN A 45 3.63 3.93 -7.65
C ASN A 45 4.49 2.74 -8.10
N ALA A 46 4.02 1.52 -7.89
CA ALA A 46 4.71 0.33 -8.42
C ALA A 46 4.71 0.32 -9.95
N ILE A 47 3.60 0.70 -10.59
CA ILE A 47 3.50 0.83 -12.05
C ILE A 47 4.43 1.94 -12.57
N LEU A 48 4.43 3.12 -11.94
CA LEU A 48 5.35 4.22 -12.29
C LEU A 48 6.82 3.80 -12.13
N THR A 49 7.13 3.04 -11.08
CA THR A 49 8.48 2.51 -10.87
C THR A 49 8.88 1.54 -11.98
N TYR A 50 8.00 0.62 -12.38
CA TYR A 50 8.24 -0.26 -13.52
C TYR A 50 8.47 0.52 -14.82
N TYR A 51 7.63 1.52 -15.13
CA TYR A 51 7.84 2.37 -16.30
C TYR A 51 9.14 3.18 -16.22
N GLY A 52 9.56 3.60 -15.02
CA GLY A 52 10.88 4.20 -14.81
C GLY A 52 12.01 3.25 -15.22
N PHE A 53 11.94 1.98 -14.81
CA PHE A 53 12.92 0.96 -15.22
C PHE A 53 12.93 0.74 -16.75
N LEU A 54 11.77 0.80 -17.40
CA LEU A 54 11.68 0.70 -18.87
C LEU A 54 12.30 1.90 -19.58
N LEU A 55 12.06 3.11 -19.09
CA LEU A 55 12.50 4.36 -19.73
C LEU A 55 13.97 4.68 -19.50
N PHE A 56 14.48 4.38 -18.31
CA PHE A 56 15.84 4.77 -17.89
C PHE A 56 16.79 3.59 -17.71
N GLY A 57 16.33 2.38 -18.05
CA GLY A 57 17.17 1.20 -18.10
C GLY A 57 17.58 0.63 -16.74
N GLY A 58 16.98 1.04 -15.61
CA GLY A 58 17.29 0.43 -14.31
C GLY A 58 16.80 1.24 -13.10
N PHE A 59 17.35 0.91 -11.93
CA PHE A 59 17.01 1.59 -10.69
C PHE A 59 17.63 2.99 -10.61
N GLY A 60 16.78 4.00 -10.37
CA GLY A 60 17.20 5.37 -10.10
C GLY A 60 16.32 6.03 -9.04
N ARG A 61 16.90 6.42 -7.89
CA ARG A 61 16.14 7.07 -6.80
C ARG A 61 15.54 8.41 -7.22
N GLY A 62 16.34 9.27 -7.86
CA GLY A 62 15.91 10.58 -8.36
C GLY A 62 14.77 10.43 -9.37
N MET A 63 14.95 9.54 -10.35
CA MET A 63 13.91 9.20 -11.32
C MET A 63 12.60 8.76 -10.66
N ILE A 64 12.62 7.83 -9.70
CA ILE A 64 11.38 7.37 -9.03
C ILE A 64 10.71 8.53 -8.27
N ALA A 65 11.50 9.38 -7.61
CA ALA A 65 10.98 10.56 -6.92
C ALA A 65 10.38 11.58 -7.90
N GLU A 66 11.01 11.82 -9.04
CA GLU A 66 10.56 12.72 -10.10
C GLU A 66 9.27 12.23 -10.76
N LEU A 67 9.18 10.94 -11.09
CA LEU A 67 7.96 10.34 -11.66
C LEU A 67 6.79 10.42 -10.67
N THR A 68 7.03 10.06 -9.40
CA THR A 68 6.01 10.14 -8.34
C THR A 68 5.57 11.58 -8.11
N GLY A 69 6.52 12.50 -7.94
CA GLY A 69 6.28 13.92 -7.70
C GLY A 69 5.59 14.59 -8.88
N GLY A 70 6.03 14.31 -10.11
CA GLY A 70 5.42 14.80 -11.35
C GLY A 70 3.98 14.34 -11.50
N ALA A 71 3.69 13.06 -11.26
CA ALA A 71 2.32 12.54 -11.30
C ALA A 71 1.42 13.21 -10.26
N VAL A 72 1.90 13.41 -9.03
CA VAL A 72 1.18 14.15 -7.98
C VAL A 72 0.92 15.60 -8.41
N LEU A 73 1.92 16.31 -8.94
CA LEU A 73 1.78 17.70 -9.38
C LEU A 73 0.75 17.85 -10.52
N VAL A 74 0.78 16.95 -11.50
CA VAL A 74 -0.22 16.93 -12.60
C VAL A 74 -1.62 16.74 -12.02
N LEU A 75 -1.81 15.78 -11.12
CA LEU A 75 -3.11 15.52 -10.52
C LEU A 75 -3.58 16.64 -9.58
N VAL A 76 -2.66 17.33 -8.89
CA VAL A 76 -2.98 18.55 -8.14
C VAL A 76 -3.52 19.62 -9.10
N GLY A 77 -2.87 19.83 -10.25
CA GLY A 77 -3.35 20.75 -11.28
C GLY A 77 -4.76 20.40 -11.78
N ILE A 78 -5.01 19.12 -12.09
CA ILE A 78 -6.32 18.61 -12.52
C ILE A 78 -7.41 18.79 -11.45
N ASN A 79 -7.04 18.78 -10.17
CA ASN A 79 -7.98 18.84 -9.03
C ASN A 79 -7.96 20.16 -8.26
N ALA A 80 -7.24 21.18 -8.74
CA ALA A 80 -6.97 22.42 -7.99
C ALA A 80 -8.26 23.10 -7.48
N ARG A 81 -9.29 23.20 -8.32
CA ARG A 81 -10.58 23.80 -7.94
C ARG A 81 -11.28 23.00 -6.84
N THR A 82 -11.29 21.68 -6.94
CA THR A 82 -11.93 20.79 -5.97
C THR A 82 -11.18 20.81 -4.63
N LEU A 83 -9.85 20.80 -4.66
CA LEU A 83 -9.00 20.92 -3.48
C LEU A 83 -9.23 22.27 -2.77
N ALA A 84 -9.27 23.38 -3.51
CA ALA A 84 -9.55 24.70 -2.96
C ALA A 84 -10.94 24.78 -2.29
N ALA A 85 -11.94 24.13 -2.88
CA ALA A 85 -13.28 24.05 -2.28
C ALA A 85 -13.31 23.21 -1.00
N GLN A 86 -12.65 22.05 -0.97
CA GLN A 86 -12.59 21.17 0.20
C GLN A 86 -11.81 21.78 1.36
N ALA A 87 -10.71 22.49 1.08
CA ALA A 87 -9.89 23.14 2.11
C ALA A 87 -10.68 24.16 2.95
N ARG A 88 -11.70 24.80 2.37
CA ARG A 88 -12.56 25.78 3.07
C ARG A 88 -13.61 25.13 3.98
N GLY A 89 -13.86 23.83 3.85
CA GLY A 89 -14.97 23.14 4.51
C GLY A 89 -14.55 22.14 5.60
N LEU A 90 -13.26 22.03 5.91
CA LEU A 90 -12.76 21.00 6.82
C LEU A 90 -13.16 21.30 8.27
N LYS A 91 -14.23 20.64 8.75
CA LYS A 91 -14.63 20.67 10.16
C LYS A 91 -14.31 19.32 10.79
N TRP A 92 -13.26 19.28 11.62
CA TRP A 92 -12.96 18.09 12.43
C TRP A 92 -13.94 17.98 13.58
N ARG A 93 -14.59 16.83 13.70
CA ARG A 93 -15.42 16.48 14.85
C ARG A 93 -14.84 15.24 15.51
N PHE A 94 -14.26 15.42 16.69
CA PHE A 94 -13.77 14.31 17.49
C PHE A 94 -14.93 13.70 18.28
N ASN A 95 -15.06 12.37 18.25
CA ASN A 95 -16.05 11.66 19.04
C ASN A 95 -15.33 10.87 20.14
N LEU A 96 -15.51 11.25 21.41
CA LEU A 96 -14.88 10.58 22.55
C LEU A 96 -15.26 9.08 22.63
N TRP A 97 -16.45 8.71 22.17
CA TRP A 97 -16.89 7.31 22.13
C TRP A 97 -16.12 6.44 21.12
N SER A 98 -15.32 7.05 20.24
CA SER A 98 -14.44 6.33 19.32
C SER A 98 -13.09 5.94 19.94
N ILE A 99 -12.73 6.48 21.11
CA ILE A 99 -11.43 6.23 21.75
C ILE A 99 -11.15 4.73 21.93
N PRO A 100 -12.06 3.90 22.47
CA PRO A 100 -11.78 2.47 22.64
C PRO A 100 -11.47 1.76 21.33
N ALA A 101 -12.18 2.10 20.25
CA ALA A 101 -11.91 1.55 18.92
C ALA A 101 -10.51 1.94 18.42
N TRP A 102 -10.09 3.20 18.61
CA TRP A 102 -8.75 3.64 18.26
C TRP A 102 -7.66 2.95 19.08
N VAL A 103 -7.89 2.73 20.38
CA VAL A 103 -6.97 1.97 21.23
C VAL A 103 -6.83 0.53 20.73
N LEU A 104 -7.95 -0.13 20.38
CA LEU A 104 -7.93 -1.49 19.84
C LEU A 104 -7.25 -1.55 18.47
N TRP A 105 -7.46 -0.58 17.58
CA TRP A 105 -6.73 -0.49 16.32
C TRP A 105 -5.23 -0.30 16.53
N GLY A 106 -4.84 0.56 17.48
CA GLY A 106 -3.44 0.79 17.83
C GLY A 106 -2.78 -0.45 18.42
N LEU A 107 -3.47 -1.17 19.30
CA LEU A 107 -3.00 -2.43 19.87
C LEU A 107 -2.83 -3.50 18.79
N ALA A 108 -3.80 -3.64 17.89
CA ALA A 108 -3.73 -4.62 16.83
C ALA A 108 -2.62 -4.30 15.82
N LEU A 109 -2.42 -3.02 15.47
CA LEU A 109 -1.29 -2.58 14.67
C LEU A 109 0.04 -2.93 15.37
N TYR A 110 0.16 -2.66 16.67
CA TYR A 110 1.34 -3.01 17.45
C TYR A 110 1.63 -4.52 17.41
N VAL A 111 0.61 -5.36 17.60
CA VAL A 111 0.75 -6.82 17.54
C VAL A 111 1.20 -7.29 16.16
N ILE A 112 0.61 -6.78 15.08
CA ILE A 112 1.02 -7.11 13.71
C ILE A 112 2.47 -6.70 13.47
N VAL A 113 2.86 -5.49 13.86
CA VAL A 113 4.24 -5.00 13.73
C VAL A 113 5.19 -5.89 14.52
N PHE A 114 4.84 -6.26 15.75
CA PHE A 114 5.65 -7.13 16.60
C PHE A 114 5.85 -8.53 15.99
N ILE A 115 4.80 -9.11 15.39
CA ILE A 115 4.89 -10.39 14.70
C ILE A 115 5.74 -10.26 13.43
N ALA A 116 5.49 -9.24 12.60
CA ALA A 116 6.25 -8.98 11.38
C ALA A 116 7.75 -8.72 11.66
N TYR A 117 8.09 -8.17 12.82
CA TYR A 117 9.48 -7.95 13.24
C TYR A 117 10.28 -9.25 13.45
N ARG A 118 9.61 -10.37 13.70
CA ARG A 118 10.28 -11.68 13.83
C ARG A 118 10.76 -12.20 12.48
N HIS A 119 10.07 -11.83 11.40
CA HIS A 119 10.36 -12.22 10.03
C HIS A 119 10.32 -10.98 9.12
N PRO A 120 11.32 -10.08 9.19
CA PRO A 120 11.28 -8.80 8.48
C PRO A 120 11.30 -8.94 6.95
N TYR A 121 11.75 -10.10 6.43
CA TYR A 121 11.68 -10.47 5.03
C TYR A 121 10.46 -11.36 4.70
N GLY A 122 9.49 -11.45 5.60
CA GLY A 122 8.40 -12.43 5.51
C GLY A 122 8.91 -13.86 5.64
N GLU A 123 8.06 -14.77 5.18
CA GLU A 123 8.34 -16.20 5.18
C GLU A 123 9.15 -16.63 3.96
N TRP A 124 9.48 -17.92 3.87
CA TRP A 124 10.40 -18.48 2.87
C TRP A 124 10.07 -18.07 1.42
N ASP A 125 8.78 -18.09 1.05
CA ASP A 125 8.31 -17.70 -0.29
C ASP A 125 8.58 -16.22 -0.56
N ALA A 126 8.30 -15.35 0.41
CA ALA A 126 8.55 -13.93 0.26
C ALA A 126 10.03 -13.61 0.14
N TRP A 127 10.86 -14.28 0.93
CA TRP A 127 12.30 -14.13 0.87
C TRP A 127 12.86 -14.55 -0.49
N ALA A 128 12.51 -15.76 -0.95
CA ALA A 128 13.06 -16.36 -2.16
C ALA A 128 12.52 -15.73 -3.45
N LEU A 129 11.25 -15.35 -3.49
CA LEU A 129 10.60 -14.88 -4.72
C LEU A 129 10.54 -13.35 -4.79
N TYR A 130 10.05 -12.66 -3.77
CA TYR A 130 9.72 -11.23 -3.89
C TYR A 130 10.84 -10.32 -3.40
N ASN A 131 11.44 -10.63 -2.25
CA ASN A 131 12.48 -9.81 -1.64
C ASN A 131 13.83 -9.99 -2.34
N MET A 132 14.13 -11.19 -2.84
CA MET A 132 15.25 -11.41 -3.75
C MET A 132 15.11 -10.54 -5.01
N LYS A 133 13.94 -10.56 -5.66
CA LYS A 133 13.66 -9.75 -6.86
C LYS A 133 13.79 -8.25 -6.58
N MET A 134 13.31 -7.75 -5.44
CA MET A 134 13.53 -6.35 -5.04
C MET A 134 15.01 -6.01 -4.93
N LYS A 135 15.81 -6.85 -4.27
CA LYS A 135 17.27 -6.65 -4.16
C LYS A 135 17.95 -6.68 -5.52
N PHE A 136 17.55 -7.62 -6.38
CA PHE A 136 18.03 -7.72 -7.75
C PHE A 136 17.73 -6.45 -8.53
N LEU A 137 16.48 -5.97 -8.52
CA LEU A 137 16.06 -4.75 -9.21
C LEU A 137 16.84 -3.52 -8.74
N ILE A 138 17.20 -3.44 -7.45
CA ILE A 138 18.01 -2.33 -6.91
C ILE A 138 19.48 -2.43 -7.32
N GLY A 139 20.04 -3.66 -7.35
CA GLY A 139 21.49 -3.88 -7.51
C GLY A 139 21.98 -4.19 -8.92
N SER A 140 21.09 -4.54 -9.85
CA SER A 140 21.45 -5.04 -11.19
C SER A 140 21.72 -3.94 -12.23
N GLY A 141 21.34 -2.69 -11.95
CA GLY A 141 21.52 -1.58 -12.89
C GLY A 141 20.87 -1.86 -14.24
N GLU A 142 21.64 -1.74 -15.33
CA GLU A 142 21.20 -2.00 -16.71
C GLU A 142 20.76 -3.44 -16.96
N HIS A 143 21.21 -4.38 -16.12
CA HIS A 143 20.89 -5.80 -16.23
C HIS A 143 19.61 -6.21 -15.51
N TRP A 144 18.74 -5.26 -15.11
CA TRP A 144 17.54 -5.59 -14.35
C TRP A 144 16.58 -6.56 -15.07
N LYS A 145 16.62 -6.63 -16.40
CA LYS A 145 15.82 -7.58 -17.20
C LYS A 145 16.32 -9.03 -17.12
N ASP A 146 17.53 -9.25 -16.62
CA ASP A 146 18.05 -10.61 -16.37
C ASP A 146 17.21 -11.34 -15.30
N ILE A 147 16.37 -10.61 -14.54
CA ILE A 147 15.34 -11.16 -13.65
C ILE A 147 14.39 -12.16 -14.34
N PHE A 148 14.18 -12.00 -15.65
CA PHE A 148 13.26 -12.84 -16.42
C PHE A 148 13.93 -14.04 -17.09
N THR A 149 15.26 -14.04 -17.22
CA THR A 149 15.97 -15.01 -18.09
C THR A 149 17.14 -15.70 -17.42
N ARG A 150 17.77 -15.09 -16.42
CA ARG A 150 19.01 -15.58 -15.80
C ARG A 150 18.85 -15.97 -14.34
N LEU A 151 17.70 -15.69 -13.73
CA LEU A 151 17.43 -16.18 -12.39
C LEU A 151 17.11 -17.68 -12.39
N HIS A 152 17.51 -18.33 -11.30
CA HIS A 152 17.21 -19.73 -11.08
C HIS A 152 15.70 -19.97 -11.08
N TRP A 153 15.22 -21.06 -11.67
CA TRP A 153 13.78 -21.33 -11.80
C TRP A 153 13.03 -21.32 -10.45
N TYR A 154 13.68 -21.70 -9.34
CA TYR A 154 13.14 -21.57 -7.98
C TYR A 154 12.75 -20.13 -7.57
N THR A 155 13.30 -19.08 -8.20
CA THR A 155 12.88 -17.69 -7.95
C THR A 155 11.63 -17.30 -8.75
N GLN A 156 11.06 -18.25 -9.50
CA GLN A 156 9.87 -18.10 -10.32
C GLN A 156 9.93 -16.84 -11.22
N PRO A 157 10.79 -16.81 -12.26
CA PRO A 157 10.99 -15.63 -13.11
C PRO A 157 9.68 -15.03 -13.65
N ASP A 158 8.69 -15.87 -13.94
CA ASP A 158 7.38 -15.49 -14.49
C ASP A 158 6.40 -14.89 -13.47
N TYR A 159 6.72 -14.95 -12.17
CA TYR A 159 5.83 -14.40 -11.14
C TYR A 159 5.76 -12.87 -11.20
N PRO A 160 4.57 -12.28 -10.90
CA PRO A 160 4.31 -10.87 -11.07
C PRO A 160 5.25 -9.99 -10.24
N LEU A 161 5.65 -8.85 -10.83
CA LEU A 161 6.60 -7.91 -10.23
C LEU A 161 5.95 -6.78 -9.42
N LEU A 162 4.62 -6.79 -9.24
CA LEU A 162 3.91 -5.72 -8.51
C LEU A 162 4.48 -5.55 -7.09
N LEU A 163 4.54 -6.62 -6.30
CA LEU A 163 5.08 -6.58 -4.93
C LEU A 163 6.58 -6.19 -4.90
N PRO A 164 7.47 -6.77 -5.74
CA PRO A 164 8.84 -6.28 -5.88
C PRO A 164 8.92 -4.78 -6.17
N PHE A 165 8.14 -4.24 -7.10
CA PHE A 165 8.17 -2.81 -7.42
C PHE A 165 7.55 -1.91 -6.34
N ILE A 166 6.57 -2.39 -5.57
CA ILE A 166 6.11 -1.70 -4.35
C ILE A 166 7.30 -1.52 -3.39
N ASN A 167 8.08 -2.58 -3.16
CA ASN A 167 9.23 -2.54 -2.27
C ASN A 167 10.38 -1.69 -2.85
N VAL A 168 10.63 -1.73 -4.15
CA VAL A 168 11.62 -0.86 -4.82
C VAL A 168 11.24 0.61 -4.67
N HIS A 169 9.96 0.96 -4.89
CA HIS A 169 9.45 2.33 -4.72
C HIS A 169 9.65 2.82 -3.27
N GLN A 170 9.22 2.01 -2.31
CA GLN A 170 9.40 2.33 -0.90
C GLN A 170 10.88 2.56 -0.58
N PHE A 171 11.77 1.64 -0.98
CA PHE A 171 13.21 1.80 -0.77
C PHE A 171 13.81 3.03 -1.46
N ALA A 172 13.30 3.43 -2.62
CA ALA A 172 13.79 4.61 -3.33
C ALA A 172 13.55 5.90 -2.53
N LEU A 173 12.41 5.99 -1.85
CA LEU A 173 11.99 7.20 -1.11
C LEU A 173 12.25 7.11 0.40
N SER A 174 12.31 5.92 0.96
CA SER A 174 12.70 5.68 2.35
C SER A 174 14.19 5.37 2.38
N GLN A 175 15.01 6.29 2.91
CA GLN A 175 16.44 6.04 3.19
C GLN A 175 16.65 5.03 4.35
N THR A 176 15.85 3.97 4.40
CA THR A 176 15.83 2.95 5.44
C THR A 176 16.58 1.70 4.99
N ALA A 177 16.82 0.78 5.93
CA ALA A 177 17.39 -0.52 5.62
C ALA A 177 16.45 -1.34 4.73
N GLN A 178 17.01 -2.12 3.81
CA GLN A 178 16.23 -2.96 2.89
C GLN A 178 15.31 -3.95 3.61
N ALA A 179 15.66 -4.43 4.81
CA ALA A 179 14.83 -5.33 5.61
C ALA A 179 13.56 -4.67 6.17
N VAL A 180 13.59 -3.35 6.36
CA VAL A 180 12.46 -2.61 6.95
C VAL A 180 11.34 -2.41 5.93
N VAL A 181 11.69 -2.36 4.64
CA VAL A 181 10.75 -2.11 3.55
C VAL A 181 9.70 -3.23 3.41
N PRO A 182 10.07 -4.52 3.24
CA PRO A 182 9.09 -5.59 3.20
C PRO A 182 8.23 -5.61 4.47
N LEU A 183 8.84 -5.55 5.66
CA LEU A 183 8.11 -5.47 6.93
C LEU A 183 6.98 -4.43 6.88
N ILE A 184 7.28 -3.20 6.47
CA ILE A 184 6.26 -2.13 6.33
C ILE A 184 5.20 -2.53 5.32
N THR A 185 5.57 -3.04 4.14
CA THR A 185 4.62 -3.43 3.09
C THR A 185 3.58 -4.42 3.60
N GLY A 186 3.97 -5.54 4.21
CA GLY A 186 3.00 -6.52 4.72
C GLY A 186 2.19 -6.02 5.91
N VAL A 187 2.76 -5.22 6.82
CA VAL A 187 1.98 -4.56 7.90
C VAL A 187 0.91 -3.66 7.29
N VAL A 188 1.29 -2.83 6.30
CA VAL A 188 0.38 -1.89 5.64
C VAL A 188 -0.73 -2.66 4.91
N PHE A 189 -0.42 -3.65 4.09
CA PHE A 189 -1.46 -4.41 3.38
C PHE A 189 -2.36 -5.21 4.33
N SER A 190 -1.81 -5.77 5.41
CA SER A 190 -2.61 -6.43 6.46
C SER A 190 -3.61 -5.47 7.11
N MET A 191 -3.22 -4.23 7.36
CA MET A 191 -4.13 -3.22 7.90
C MET A 191 -5.10 -2.69 6.86
N LEU A 192 -4.65 -2.51 5.61
CA LEU A 192 -5.49 -2.00 4.52
C LEU A 192 -6.65 -2.94 4.21
N ILE A 193 -6.46 -4.26 4.19
CA ILE A 193 -7.56 -5.23 4.00
C ILE A 193 -8.63 -5.06 5.09
N VAL A 194 -8.19 -4.99 6.35
CA VAL A 194 -9.11 -4.89 7.50
C VAL A 194 -9.85 -3.55 7.49
N TRP A 195 -9.14 -2.45 7.22
CA TRP A 195 -9.77 -1.14 7.12
C TRP A 195 -10.63 -0.98 5.88
N LEU A 196 -10.33 -1.71 4.79
CA LEU A 196 -11.18 -1.76 3.61
C LEU A 196 -12.50 -2.44 3.93
N LEU A 197 -12.45 -3.60 4.60
CA LEU A 197 -13.64 -4.30 5.08
C LEU A 197 -14.44 -3.42 6.04
N PHE A 198 -13.78 -2.75 7.00
CA PHE A 198 -14.42 -1.79 7.89
C PHE A 198 -15.11 -0.67 7.10
N GLY A 199 -14.40 -0.01 6.18
CA GLY A 199 -14.90 1.09 5.38
C GLY A 199 -16.10 0.68 4.51
N ALA A 200 -16.06 -0.51 3.92
CA ALA A 200 -17.14 -1.08 3.13
C ALA A 200 -18.38 -1.36 4.01
N LEU A 201 -18.20 -2.08 5.12
CA LEU A 201 -19.29 -2.39 6.05
C LEU A 201 -19.89 -1.14 6.68
N ARG A 202 -19.11 -0.08 6.91
CA ARG A 202 -19.61 1.20 7.41
C ARG A 202 -20.62 1.87 6.48
N GLN A 203 -20.69 1.48 5.21
CA GLN A 203 -21.71 1.98 4.28
C GLN A 203 -23.08 1.33 4.48
N VAL A 204 -23.12 0.09 4.98
CA VAL A 204 -24.34 -0.72 5.06
C VAL A 204 -24.72 -1.14 6.47
N ALA A 205 -23.82 -0.96 7.44
CA ALA A 205 -24.00 -1.39 8.82
C ALA A 205 -23.60 -0.32 9.86
N PRO A 206 -24.17 -0.38 11.08
CA PRO A 206 -23.74 0.44 12.20
C PRO A 206 -22.24 0.30 12.50
N ALA A 207 -21.65 1.35 13.09
CA ALA A 207 -20.20 1.42 13.28
C ALA A 207 -19.61 0.28 14.12
N TYR A 208 -20.34 -0.14 15.15
CA TYR A 208 -19.91 -1.23 16.02
C TYR A 208 -19.91 -2.57 15.29
N VAL A 209 -20.93 -2.87 14.46
CA VAL A 209 -20.99 -4.11 13.67
C VAL A 209 -19.82 -4.16 12.67
N ALA A 210 -19.60 -3.07 11.93
CA ALA A 210 -18.49 -2.97 10.99
C ALA A 210 -17.13 -3.13 11.70
N PHE A 211 -16.97 -2.51 12.88
CA PHE A 211 -15.78 -2.65 13.71
C PHE A 211 -15.57 -4.11 14.13
N PHE A 212 -16.54 -4.75 14.78
CA PHE A 212 -16.40 -6.13 15.24
C PHE A 212 -16.13 -7.10 14.08
N ALA A 213 -16.88 -7.00 12.99
CA ALA A 213 -16.68 -7.87 11.82
C ALA A 213 -15.28 -7.74 11.21
N SER A 214 -14.77 -6.51 11.08
CA SER A 214 -13.41 -6.29 10.57
C SER A 214 -12.33 -6.68 11.58
N PHE A 215 -12.56 -6.43 12.88
CA PHE A 215 -11.61 -6.76 13.94
C PHE A 215 -11.46 -8.28 14.15
N LEU A 216 -12.50 -9.08 13.85
CA LEU A 216 -12.40 -10.55 13.89
C LEU A 216 -11.29 -11.09 12.98
N LEU A 217 -11.00 -10.43 11.85
CA LEU A 217 -9.85 -10.81 11.01
C LEU A 217 -8.52 -10.61 11.76
N LEU A 218 -8.39 -9.54 12.54
CA LEU A 218 -7.16 -9.26 13.30
C LEU A 218 -6.94 -10.20 14.49
N VAL A 219 -8.00 -10.81 14.98
CA VAL A 219 -7.90 -11.84 16.04
C VAL A 219 -7.63 -13.22 15.44
N ASN A 220 -7.86 -13.41 14.14
CA ASN A 220 -7.62 -14.68 13.47
C ASN A 220 -6.09 -14.92 13.29
N PRO A 221 -5.50 -15.95 13.93
CA PRO A 221 -4.06 -16.19 13.84
C PRO A 221 -3.59 -16.52 12.43
N PHE A 222 -4.41 -17.22 11.64
CA PHE A 222 -4.11 -17.56 10.26
C PHE A 222 -4.05 -16.29 9.39
N TYR A 223 -5.00 -15.37 9.57
CA TYR A 223 -4.96 -14.08 8.87
C TYR A 223 -3.70 -13.28 9.24
N VAL A 224 -3.39 -13.16 10.53
CA VAL A 224 -2.21 -12.41 10.98
C VAL A 224 -0.92 -13.03 10.45
N PHE A 225 -0.79 -14.36 10.51
CA PHE A 225 0.35 -15.06 9.95
C PHE A 225 0.51 -14.77 8.45
N GLN A 226 -0.53 -15.01 7.64
CA GLN A 226 -0.48 -14.79 6.19
C GLN A 226 -0.28 -13.31 5.82
N GLY A 227 -0.93 -12.39 6.53
CA GLY A 227 -0.77 -10.96 6.35
C GLY A 227 0.67 -10.49 6.56
N THR A 228 1.35 -11.04 7.57
CA THR A 228 2.76 -10.73 7.87
C THR A 228 3.77 -11.54 7.05
N SER A 229 3.33 -12.57 6.32
CA SER A 229 4.20 -13.46 5.55
C SER A 229 4.82 -12.81 4.30
N GLN A 230 4.35 -11.63 3.90
CA GLN A 230 4.82 -10.87 2.71
C GLN A 230 4.61 -11.60 1.38
N TYR A 231 3.61 -12.47 1.30
CA TYR A 231 3.25 -13.11 0.05
C TYR A 231 2.47 -12.16 -0.86
N ALA A 232 2.52 -12.40 -2.17
CA ALA A 232 1.72 -11.63 -3.12
C ALA A 232 0.21 -11.81 -2.88
N ASP A 233 -0.20 -12.91 -2.24
CA ASP A 233 -1.56 -13.22 -1.83
C ASP A 233 -2.19 -12.10 -1.00
N THR A 234 -1.44 -11.48 -0.09
CA THR A 234 -1.96 -10.38 0.73
C THR A 234 -2.24 -9.14 -0.12
N VAL A 235 -1.36 -8.85 -1.09
CA VAL A 235 -1.57 -7.75 -2.06
C VAL A 235 -2.76 -8.05 -2.96
N LEU A 236 -2.86 -9.28 -3.46
CA LEU A 236 -3.96 -9.74 -4.30
C LEU A 236 -5.30 -9.70 -3.54
N ALA A 237 -5.33 -10.18 -2.30
CA ALA A 237 -6.52 -10.17 -1.45
C ALA A 237 -7.05 -8.75 -1.23
N PHE A 238 -6.16 -7.78 -1.03
CA PHE A 238 -6.55 -6.37 -0.96
C PHE A 238 -7.22 -5.90 -2.26
N TYR A 239 -6.60 -6.11 -3.42
CA TYR A 239 -7.16 -5.63 -4.69
C TYR A 239 -8.43 -6.38 -5.10
N LEU A 240 -8.53 -7.67 -4.79
CA LEU A 240 -9.76 -8.45 -4.98
C LEU A 240 -10.88 -7.91 -4.10
N LEU A 241 -10.65 -7.70 -2.80
CA LEU A 241 -11.64 -7.09 -1.92
C LEU A 241 -12.03 -5.68 -2.40
N ALA A 242 -11.06 -4.88 -2.84
CA ALA A 242 -11.31 -3.53 -3.37
C ALA A 242 -12.18 -3.58 -4.62
N SER A 243 -11.96 -4.56 -5.51
CA SER A 243 -12.80 -4.75 -6.69
C SER A 243 -14.24 -5.06 -6.31
N VAL A 244 -14.47 -5.97 -5.35
CA VAL A 244 -15.82 -6.32 -4.88
C VAL A 244 -16.51 -5.12 -4.22
N VAL A 245 -15.79 -4.32 -3.44
CA VAL A 245 -16.34 -3.13 -2.77
C VAL A 245 -16.71 -2.02 -3.75
N CYS A 246 -16.09 -1.98 -4.92
CA CYS A 246 -16.31 -0.98 -5.96
C CYS A 246 -17.35 -1.39 -7.02
N LEU A 247 -17.85 -2.63 -6.99
CA LEU A 247 -18.96 -3.12 -7.83
C LEU A 247 -20.31 -2.72 -7.22
#